data_AF-A0A959N3Q3-F1
#
_entry.id   AF-A0A959N3Q3-F1
#
_cell.length_a   1.000
_cell.length_b   1.000
_cell.length_c   1.000
_cell.angle_alpha   90.00
_cell.angle_beta   90.00
_cell.angle_gamma   90.00
#
_symmetry.space_group_name_H-M   'P 1'
#
loop_
_entity.id
_entity.type
_entity.pdbx_description
1 polymer ?
#
loop_
_entity_poly.entity_id
_entity_poly.type
_entity_poly.pdbx_seq_one_letter_code
_entity_poly.pdbx_strand_id
1 'polypeptide(L)'
;MAKRFIETELFKDPFVRGLQAPLKLLWVYLFTACDHSGFWDVEIDVACLRLGIEVTKEEAEQAFAEKIKLFDNGQVWFIPSYIKLQHKNELKSTNKAQN
;
A
#
# COMPACT_ATOMS: atom_id res chain seq x y z
N MET A 1 -3.20 8.34 -16.69
CA MET A 1 -3.74 7.84 -15.41
C MET A 1 -3.41 6.36 -15.31
N ALA A 2 -2.63 5.94 -14.30
CA ALA A 2 -2.35 4.51 -14.12
C ALA A 2 -3.63 3.80 -13.67
N LYS A 3 -3.97 2.66 -14.30
CA LYS A 3 -5.06 1.81 -13.81
C LYS A 3 -4.65 1.26 -12.45
N ARG A 4 -5.56 1.29 -11.47
CA ARG A 4 -5.36 0.72 -10.14
C ARG A 4 -6.24 -0.51 -10.03
N PHE A 5 -5.63 -1.70 -10.11
CA PHE A 5 -6.35 -2.94 -9.93
C PHE A 5 -6.37 -3.36 -8.45
N ILE A 6 -7.52 -3.86 -8.00
CA ILE A 6 -7.69 -4.58 -6.75
C ILE A 6 -8.14 -6.00 -7.11
N GLU A 7 -7.47 -7.00 -6.55
CA GLU A 7 -7.82 -8.40 -6.81
C GLU A 7 -9.11 -8.80 -6.10
N THR A 8 -9.90 -9.65 -6.75
CA THR A 8 -11.11 -10.25 -6.16
C THR A 8 -10.80 -11.09 -4.92
N GLU A 9 -9.58 -11.62 -4.82
CA GLU A 9 -9.12 -12.48 -3.73
C GLU A 9 -8.46 -11.69 -2.59
N LEU A 10 -8.42 -10.35 -2.65
CA LEU A 10 -7.72 -9.51 -1.66
C LEU A 10 -8.09 -9.88 -0.22
N PHE A 11 -9.38 -10.03 0.08
CA PHE A 11 -9.85 -10.31 1.44
C PHE A 11 -9.68 -11.78 1.86
N LYS A 12 -9.33 -12.68 0.92
CA LYS A 12 -9.01 -14.08 1.21
C LYS A 12 -7.53 -14.29 1.53
N ASP A 13 -6.68 -13.33 1.16
CA ASP A 13 -5.27 -13.34 1.54
C ASP A 13 -5.13 -13.46 3.08
N PRO A 14 -4.33 -14.42 3.60
CA PRO A 14 -4.22 -14.66 5.03
C PRO A 14 -3.81 -13.43 5.84
N PHE A 15 -2.98 -12.56 5.27
CA PHE A 15 -2.57 -11.32 5.92
C PHE A 15 -3.75 -10.35 6.00
N VAL A 16 -4.43 -10.06 4.88
CA VAL A 16 -5.58 -9.14 4.89
C VAL A 16 -6.69 -9.68 5.80
N ARG A 17 -6.95 -10.98 5.78
CA ARG A 17 -7.96 -11.63 6.64
C ARG A 17 -7.71 -11.37 8.14
N GLY A 18 -6.44 -11.41 8.56
CA GLY A 18 -6.01 -11.25 9.96
C GLY A 18 -6.04 -9.80 10.47
N LEU A 19 -6.14 -8.80 9.58
CA LEU A 19 -6.18 -7.40 9.98
C LEU A 19 -7.51 -7.01 10.63
N GLN A 20 -7.46 -6.05 11.56
CA GLN A 20 -8.65 -5.35 12.04
C GLN A 20 -9.28 -4.50 10.93
N ALA A 21 -10.57 -4.18 11.05
CA ALA A 21 -11.30 -3.44 10.02
C ALA A 21 -10.64 -2.09 9.62
N PRO A 22 -10.17 -1.23 10.56
CA PRO A 22 -9.44 -0.02 10.21
C PRO A 22 -8.19 -0.27 9.37
N LEU A 23 -7.40 -1.27 9.75
CA LEU A 23 -6.17 -1.64 9.07
C LEU A 23 -6.43 -2.29 7.70
N LYS A 24 -7.53 -3.03 7.53
CA LYS A 24 -7.98 -3.51 6.21
C LYS A 24 -8.28 -2.35 5.27
N LEU A 25 -8.98 -1.34 5.76
CA LEU A 25 -9.35 -0.17 4.98
C LEU A 25 -8.11 0.67 4.63
N LEU A 26 -7.21 0.87 5.60
CA LEU A 26 -5.93 1.52 5.37
C LEU A 26 -5.09 0.76 4.33
N TRP A 27 -5.03 -0.58 4.42
CA TRP A 27 -4.33 -1.40 3.44
C TRP A 27 -4.85 -1.19 2.02
N VAL A 28 -6.17 -1.21 1.81
CA VAL A 28 -6.79 -0.93 0.50
C VAL A 28 -6.46 0.48 0.02
N TYR A 29 -6.51 1.47 0.93
CA TYR A 29 -6.19 2.85 0.62
C TYR A 29 -4.75 3.03 0.12
N LEU A 30 -3.76 2.31 0.67
CA LEU A 30 -2.38 2.38 0.20
C LEU A 30 -2.24 2.04 -1.29
N PHE A 31 -3.05 1.13 -1.83
CA PHE A 31 -3.03 0.78 -3.26
C PHE A 31 -3.51 1.92 -4.16
N THR A 32 -4.37 2.80 -3.64
CA THR A 32 -4.92 3.94 -4.38
C THR A 32 -4.14 5.22 -4.13
N ALA A 33 -3.39 5.31 -3.03
CA ALA A 33 -2.64 6.49 -2.61
C ALA A 33 -1.14 6.46 -2.96
N CYS A 34 -0.52 5.28 -3.11
CA CYS A 34 0.89 5.20 -3.49
C CYS A 34 1.14 5.68 -4.93
N ASP A 35 2.37 6.03 -5.27
CA ASP A 35 2.78 6.40 -6.61
C ASP A 35 2.77 5.21 -7.59
N HIS A 36 3.23 5.42 -8.83
CA HIS A 36 3.29 4.33 -9.81
C HIS A 36 4.27 3.22 -9.42
N SER A 37 5.31 3.58 -8.68
CA SER A 37 6.37 2.67 -8.22
C SER A 37 6.00 1.98 -6.91
N GLY A 38 4.86 2.28 -6.29
CA GLY A 38 4.44 1.70 -5.01
C GLY A 38 5.06 2.36 -3.78
N PHE A 39 5.58 3.58 -3.90
CA PHE A 39 6.00 4.41 -2.77
C PHE A 39 4.84 5.28 -2.29
N TRP A 40 4.72 5.45 -0.98
CA TRP A 40 3.72 6.29 -0.36
C TRP A 40 4.39 7.19 0.68
N ASP A 41 4.26 8.50 0.50
CA ASP A 41 4.63 9.48 1.51
C ASP A 41 3.65 9.36 2.68
N VAL A 42 4.19 9.10 3.87
CA VAL A 42 3.39 8.66 5.02
C VAL A 42 2.65 9.85 5.61
N GLU A 43 1.34 9.87 5.37
CA GLU A 43 0.39 10.86 5.89
C GLU A 43 -0.76 10.12 6.60
N ILE A 44 -0.46 9.43 7.71
CA ILE A 44 -1.42 8.57 8.43
C ILE A 44 -2.61 9.37 8.97
N ASP A 45 -2.37 10.59 9.45
CA ASP A 45 -3.40 11.52 9.90
C ASP A 45 -4.38 11.87 8.76
N VAL A 46 -3.85 12.17 7.58
CA VAL A 46 -4.67 12.46 6.39
C VAL A 46 -5.42 11.21 5.92
N ALA A 47 -4.79 10.04 5.95
CA ALA A 47 -5.43 8.77 5.61
C ALA A 47 -6.59 8.47 6.57
N CYS A 48 -6.37 8.63 7.88
CA CYS A 48 -7.40 8.45 8.91
C CYS A 48 -8.58 9.40 8.69
N LEU A 49 -8.32 10.67 8.42
CA LEU A 49 -9.36 11.67 8.12
C LEU A 49 -10.20 11.29 6.89
N ARG A 50 -9.56 10.84 5.80
CA ARG A 50 -10.24 10.43 4.56
C ARG A 50 -11.12 9.20 4.75
N LEU A 51 -10.67 8.27 5.60
CA LEU A 51 -11.30 6.96 5.78
C LEU A 51 -12.29 6.93 6.95
N GLY A 52 -12.27 7.93 7.83
CA GLY A 52 -13.07 7.94 9.05
C GLY A 52 -12.67 6.83 10.03
N ILE A 53 -11.36 6.58 10.16
CA ILE A 53 -10.79 5.55 11.05
C ILE A 53 -9.81 6.19 12.03
N GLU A 54 -9.52 5.46 13.11
CA GLU A 54 -8.47 5.80 14.07
C GLU A 54 -7.40 4.71 14.05
N VAL A 55 -6.21 5.05 13.54
CA VAL A 55 -5.03 4.19 13.48
C VAL A 55 -3.80 5.06 13.67
N THR A 56 -2.89 4.65 14.57
CA THR A 56 -1.59 5.29 14.72
C THR A 56 -0.59 4.79 13.69
N LYS A 57 0.46 5.57 13.43
CA LYS A 57 1.52 5.16 12.52
C LYS A 57 2.17 3.87 13.01
N GLU A 58 2.45 3.77 14.30
CA GLU A 58 3.11 2.64 14.95
C GLU A 58 2.27 1.36 14.84
N GLU A 59 0.95 1.45 15.06
CA GLU A 59 0.03 0.32 14.87
C GLU A 59 0.03 -0.17 13.42
N ALA A 60 0.01 0.75 12.45
CA ALA A 60 0.04 0.41 11.04
C ALA A 60 1.40 -0.19 10.62
N GLU A 61 2.52 0.36 11.08
CA GLU A 61 3.86 -0.18 10.81
C GLU A 61 4.02 -1.57 11.40
N GLN A 62 3.54 -1.80 12.63
CA GLN A 62 3.56 -3.13 13.26
C GLN A 62 2.68 -4.11 12.49
N ALA A 63 1.46 -3.71 12.11
CA ALA A 63 0.54 -4.56 11.38
C ALA A 63 1.07 -4.92 9.98
N PHE A 64 1.79 -4.02 9.32
CA PHE A 64 2.23 -4.17 7.94
C PHE A 64 3.72 -4.53 7.80
N ALA A 65 4.45 -4.77 8.88
CA ALA A 65 5.91 -4.93 8.91
C ALA A 65 6.48 -5.90 7.86
N GLU A 66 5.78 -7.01 7.57
CA GLU A 66 6.22 -8.00 6.56
C GLU A 66 5.83 -7.64 5.12
N LYS A 67 4.96 -6.64 4.94
CA LYS A 67 4.36 -6.26 3.66
C LYS A 67 4.86 -4.93 3.12
N ILE A 68 5.41 -4.06 3.98
CA ILE A 68 5.99 -2.77 3.59
C ILE A 68 7.49 -2.73 3.88
N LYS A 69 8.20 -1.85 3.17
CA LYS A 69 9.56 -1.45 3.54
C LYS A 69 9.57 0.03 3.88
N LEU A 70 10.21 0.36 5.00
CA LEU A 70 10.33 1.73 5.48
C LEU A 70 11.57 2.39 4.88
N PHE A 71 11.42 3.61 4.40
CA PHE A 71 12.48 4.49 3.92
C PHE A 71 12.39 5.83 4.65
N ASP A 72 13.48 6.61 4.62
CA ASP A 72 13.55 7.95 5.22
C ASP A 72 13.02 7.99 6.67
N ASN A 73 13.51 7.07 7.51
CA ASN A 73 13.06 6.90 8.90
C ASN A 73 11.53 6.70 9.04
N GLY A 74 10.93 5.99 8.09
CA GLY A 74 9.49 5.71 8.04
C GLY A 74 8.66 6.89 7.55
N GLN A 75 9.25 7.89 6.91
CA GLN A 75 8.51 8.94 6.20
C GLN A 75 7.98 8.45 4.84
N VAL A 76 8.58 7.40 4.30
CA VAL A 76 8.15 6.80 3.04
C VAL A 76 7.97 5.30 3.22
N TRP A 77 6.82 4.78 2.79
CA TRP A 77 6.55 3.34 2.75
C TRP A 77 6.57 2.84 1.33
N PHE A 78 7.30 1.77 1.09
CA PHE A 78 7.27 1.02 -0.16
C PHE A 78 6.41 -0.23 -0.01
N ILE A 79 5.51 -0.48 -0.96
CA ILE A 79 4.58 -1.62 -0.96
C ILE A 79 4.93 -2.56 -2.13
N PRO A 80 5.85 -3.54 -1.97
CA PRO A 80 6.31 -4.41 -3.06
C PRO A 80 5.19 -5.21 -3.75
N SER A 81 4.14 -5.59 -3.01
CA SER A 81 3.00 -6.32 -3.54
C SER A 81 2.24 -5.50 -4.58
N TYR A 82 2.21 -4.17 -4.46
CA TYR A 82 1.55 -3.29 -5.41
C TYR A 82 2.15 -3.42 -6.82
N ILE A 83 3.47 -3.40 -6.96
CA ILE A 83 4.13 -3.53 -8.27
C ILE A 83 3.76 -4.87 -8.93
N LYS A 84 3.83 -5.97 -8.16
CA LYS A 84 3.51 -7.32 -8.68
C LYS A 84 2.10 -7.37 -9.26
N LEU A 85 1.16 -6.74 -8.58
CA LEU A 85 -0.26 -6.69 -8.95
C LEU A 85 -0.52 -5.79 -10.16
N GLN A 86 0.10 -4.61 -10.24
CA GLN A 86 -0.12 -3.71 -11.39
C GLN A 86 0.58 -4.19 -12.67
N HIS A 87 1.70 -4.88 -12.55
CA HIS A 87 2.55 -5.25 -13.69
C HIS A 87 2.50 -6.74 -14.07
N LYS A 88 1.63 -7.55 -13.45
CA LYS A 88 1.58 -9.01 -13.68
C LYS A 88 2.96 -9.68 -13.56
N ASN A 89 3.81 -9.21 -12.66
CA ASN A 89 5.23 -9.60 -12.52
C ASN A 89 6.14 -9.32 -13.74
N GLU A 90 5.74 -8.47 -14.69
CA GLU A 90 6.57 -8.07 -15.83
C GLU A 90 7.16 -6.67 -15.62
N LEU A 91 8.45 -6.60 -15.28
CA LEU A 91 9.20 -5.34 -15.37
C LEU A 91 9.61 -5.13 -16.83
N LYS A 92 8.90 -4.25 -17.54
CA LYS A 92 9.27 -3.88 -18.91
C LYS A 92 10.36 -2.82 -18.85
N SER A 93 11.53 -3.12 -19.42
CA SER A 93 12.67 -2.19 -19.57
C SER A 93 12.39 -0.98 -20.48
N THR A 94 11.22 -0.94 -21.12
CA THR A 94 10.78 0.13 -22.03
C THR A 94 9.72 1.03 -21.41
N ASN A 95 9.52 0.96 -20.08
CA ASN A 95 8.50 1.76 -19.42
C ASN A 95 8.94 3.23 -19.37
N LYS A 96 8.10 4.14 -19.89
CA LYS A 96 8.41 5.57 -20.03
C LYS A 96 8.68 6.31 -18.71
N ALA A 97 8.43 5.68 -17.56
CA ALA A 97 8.79 6.21 -16.24
C ALA A 97 10.31 6.13 -15.95
N GLN A 98 11.11 5.49 -16.82
CA GLN A 98 12.57 5.39 -16.70
C GLN A 98 13.34 6.45 -17.51
N ASN A 99 12.64 7.42 -18.12
CA ASN A 99 13.24 8.54 -18.88
C ASN A 99 13.06 9.87 -18.15
#